data_AF-A0A0Q9I9P3-F1
#
_entry.id   AF-A0A0Q9I9P3-F1
#
_cell.length_a   1.000
_cell.length_b   1.000
_cell.length_c   1.000
_cell.angle_alpha   90.00
_cell.angle_beta   90.00
_cell.angle_gamma   90.00
#
_symmetry.space_group_name_H-M   'P 1'
#
loop_
_entity.id
_entity.type
_entity.pdbx_description
1 polymer ?
#
loop_
_entity_poly.entity_id
_entity_poly.type
_entity_poly.pdbx_seq_one_letter_code
_entity_poly.pdbx_strand_id
1 'polypeptide(L)' 'MLIKLSDPMRRDIETTIRLKAGESRIIDVFGVAGEVQLRFAEDNVALEDIASVVAQLASQSGCALELNASDGQPTLN' A
#
# COMPACT_ATOMS: atom_id res chain seq x y z
N MET A 1 -2.95 18.51 -4.57
CA MET A 1 -2.02 18.80 -3.47
C MET A 1 -1.27 17.50 -3.23
N LEU A 2 0.00 17.40 -3.65
CA LEU A 2 0.77 16.16 -3.54
C LEU A 2 1.29 16.10 -2.10
N ILE A 3 0.60 15.38 -1.21
CA ILE A 3 1.09 15.19 0.14
C ILE A 3 2.40 14.41 0.01
N LYS A 4 3.48 15.08 0.37
CA LYS A 4 4.82 14.62 0.11
C LYS A 4 5.19 13.74 1.29
N LEU A 5 4.77 12.48 1.26
CA LEU A 5 5.28 11.47 2.21
C LEU A 5 6.81 11.59 2.30
N SER A 6 7.35 11.52 3.51
CA SER A 6 8.79 11.56 3.76
C SER A 6 9.50 10.50 2.91
N ASP A 7 10.65 10.86 2.33
CA ASP A 7 11.47 9.96 1.51
C ASP A 7 11.74 8.58 2.13
N PRO A 8 11.97 8.42 3.45
CA PRO A 8 12.05 7.09 4.07
C PRO A 8 10.76 6.28 3.94
N MET A 9 9.60 6.91 4.13
CA MET A 9 8.29 6.25 4.01
C MET A 9 8.02 5.82 2.58
N ARG A 10 8.37 6.66 1.61
CA ARG A 10 8.23 6.33 0.18
C ARG A 10 9.15 5.16 -0.23
N ARG A 11 10.38 5.10 0.30
CA ARG A 11 11.29 3.96 0.07
C ARG A 11 10.81 2.66 0.73
N ASP A 12 10.22 2.74 1.91
CA ASP A 12 9.63 1.57 2.60
C ASP A 12 8.44 1.02 1.80
N ILE A 13 7.55 1.90 1.33
CA ILE A 13 6.44 1.55 0.43
C ILE A 13 6.96 0.91 -0.86
N GLU A 14 7.92 1.54 -1.54
CA GLU A 14 8.48 1.03 -2.79
C GLU A 14 9.12 -0.35 -2.61
N THR A 15 9.90 -0.53 -1.53
CA THR A 15 10.55 -1.79 -1.20
C THR A 15 9.52 -2.88 -0.96
N THR A 16 8.47 -2.57 -0.19
CA THR A 16 7.38 -3.50 0.11
C THR A 16 6.59 -3.88 -1.14
N ILE A 17 6.28 -2.92 -2.01
CA ILE A 17 5.63 -3.16 -3.30
C ILE A 17 6.50 -4.07 -4.17
N ARG A 18 7.81 -3.80 -4.28
CA ARG A 18 8.73 -4.63 -5.07
C ARG A 18 8.84 -6.05 -4.54
N LEU A 19 8.88 -6.20 -3.20
CA LEU A 19 8.97 -7.51 -2.55
C LEU A 19 7.70 -8.32 -2.83
N LYS A 20 6.53 -7.73 -2.52
CA LYS A 20 5.22 -8.35 -2.80
C LYS A 20 5.04 -8.62 -4.29
N ALA A 21 5.41 -7.70 -5.18
CA ALA A 21 5.32 -7.87 -6.63
C ALA A 21 6.16 -9.06 -7.15
N GLY A 22 7.29 -9.33 -6.49
CA GLY A 22 8.14 -10.47 -6.80
C GLY A 22 7.56 -11.80 -6.35
N GLU A 23 6.78 -11.81 -5.28
CA GLU A 23 6.15 -13.01 -4.70
C GLU A 23 4.74 -13.29 -5.27
N SER A 24 3.95 -12.23 -5.46
CA SER A 24 2.59 -12.27 -5.98
C SER A 24 2.35 -11.01 -6.81
N ARG A 25 1.89 -11.18 -8.05
CA ARG A 25 1.69 -10.08 -9.01
C ARG A 25 0.61 -9.06 -8.58
N ILE A 26 0.02 -9.28 -7.41
CA ILE A 26 -1.11 -8.57 -6.82
C ILE A 26 -0.61 -7.83 -5.58
N ILE A 27 -0.77 -6.51 -5.57
CA ILE A 27 -0.39 -5.63 -4.46
C ILE A 27 -1.64 -5.14 -3.75
N ASP A 28 -1.76 -5.47 -2.47
CA ASP A 28 -2.84 -4.96 -1.62
C ASP A 28 -2.54 -3.55 -1.13
N VAL A 29 -3.27 -2.56 -1.68
CA VAL A 29 -2.99 -1.15 -1.40
C VAL A 29 -3.32 -0.80 0.05
N PHE A 30 -4.44 -1.30 0.56
CA PHE A 30 -4.93 -0.98 1.90
C PHE A 30 -4.08 -1.63 2.99
N GLY A 31 -3.59 -2.84 2.76
CA GLY A 31 -2.68 -3.56 3.64
C GLY A 31 -1.31 -2.91 3.70
N VAL A 32 -0.72 -2.54 2.56
CA VAL A 32 0.54 -1.79 2.55
C VAL A 32 0.35 -0.41 3.18
N ALA A 33 -0.74 0.29 2.85
CA ALA A 33 -1.03 1.59 3.45
C ALA A 33 -1.22 1.49 4.97
N GLY A 34 -1.90 0.45 5.48
CA GLY A 34 -2.11 0.22 6.90
C GLY A 34 -0.83 -0.13 7.66
N GLU A 35 0.03 -1.00 7.09
CA GLU A 35 1.34 -1.31 7.66
C GLU A 35 2.22 -0.06 7.77
N VAL A 36 2.25 0.73 6.71
CA VAL A 36 3.06 1.94 6.65
C VAL A 36 2.45 3.02 7.57
N GLN A 37 1.13 3.16 7.63
CA GLN A 37 0.49 4.05 8.59
C GLN A 37 0.82 3.67 10.04
N LEU A 38 0.85 2.37 10.37
CA LEU A 38 1.23 1.91 11.71
C LEU A 38 2.70 2.20 12.04
N ARG A 39 3.61 1.98 11.08
CA ARG A 39 5.04 2.26 11.25
C ARG A 39 5.35 3.75 11.37
N PHE A 40 4.55 4.58 10.70
CA PHE A 40 4.70 6.04 10.67
C PHE A 40 3.50 6.73 11.34
N ALA A 41 2.92 6.10 12.37
CA ALA A 41 1.77 6.65 13.09
C ALA A 41 2.08 8.02 13.71
N GLU A 42 3.35 8.29 13.99
CA GLU A 42 3.87 9.59 14.45
C GLU A 42 3.65 10.74 13.44
N ASP A 43 3.61 10.44 12.15
CA ASP A 43 3.54 11.43 11.06
C ASP A 43 2.09 11.93 10.82
N ASN A 44 1.10 11.35 11.52
CA ASN A 44 -0.34 11.72 11.44
C ASN A 44 -0.87 11.75 9.98
N VAL A 45 -0.35 10.87 9.13
CA VAL A 45 -0.75 10.80 7.73
C VAL A 45 -2.03 9.98 7.57
N ALA A 46 -2.97 10.50 6.78
CA ALA A 46 -4.19 9.80 6.43
C ALA A 46 -3.92 8.56 5.57
N LEU A 47 -4.65 7.47 5.85
CA LEU A 47 -4.52 6.21 5.12
C LEU A 47 -4.74 6.41 3.61
N GLU A 48 -5.71 7.26 3.24
CA GLU A 48 -6.03 7.60 1.84
C GLU A 48 -4.86 8.23 1.09
N ASP A 49 -4.01 8.98 1.80
CA ASP A 49 -2.86 9.61 1.22
C ASP A 49 -1.73 8.61 0.96
N ILE A 50 -1.50 7.72 1.93
CA ILE A 50 -0.57 6.60 1.80
C ILE A 50 -1.05 5.67 0.67
N ALA A 51 -2.34 5.34 0.63
CA ALA A 51 -2.95 4.52 -0.40
C ALA A 51 -2.80 5.15 -1.80
N SER A 52 -2.98 6.47 -1.93
CA SER A 52 -2.74 7.20 -3.19
C SER A 52 -1.30 7.03 -3.67
N VAL A 53 -0.33 7.12 -2.76
CA VAL A 53 1.09 6.94 -3.09
C VAL A 53 1.42 5.49 -3.44
N VAL A 54 0.93 4.54 -2.63
CA VAL A 54 1.07 3.09 -2.89
C VAL A 54 0.51 2.74 -4.26
N ALA A 55 -0.69 3.24 -4.59
CA ALA A 55 -1.33 3.01 -5.88
C ALA A 55 -0.54 3.62 -7.04
N GLN A 56 -0.02 4.83 -6.86
CA GLN A 56 0.83 5.48 -7.86
C GLN A 56 2.14 4.71 -8.10
N LEU A 57 2.80 4.22 -7.05
CA LEU A 57 4.02 3.42 -7.19
C LEU A 57 3.76 2.05 -7.81
N ALA A 58 2.73 1.35 -7.37
CA ALA A 58 2.39 0.03 -7.90
C ALA A 58 1.93 0.12 -9.37
N SER A 59 1.20 1.18 -9.75
CA SER A 59 0.86 1.48 -11.14
C SER A 59 2.09 1.74 -12.01
N GLN A 60 3.10 2.46 -11.50
CA GLN A 60 4.37 2.67 -12.20
C GLN A 60 5.19 1.37 -12.32
N SER A 61 5.03 0.45 -11.38
CA SER A 61 5.69 -0.87 -11.42
C SER A 61 5.00 -1.87 -12.36
N GLY A 62 3.82 -1.53 -12.90
CA GLY A 62 3.03 -2.44 -13.74
C GLY A 62 2.43 -3.62 -12.97
N CYS A 63 2.29 -3.49 -11.65
CA CYS A 63 1.69 -4.51 -10.81
C CYS A 63 0.16 -4.37 -10.78
N ALA A 64 -0.55 -5.49 -10.67
CA ALA A 64 -1.99 -5.45 -10.46
C ALA A 64 -2.26 -4.98 -9.03
N LEU A 65 -3.10 -3.95 -8.86
CA LEU A 65 -3.58 -3.54 -7.55
C LEU A 65 -4.78 -4.39 -7.17
N GLU A 66 -4.76 -4.92 -5.95
CA GLU A 66 -5.96 -5.39 -5.27
C GLU A 66 -6.38 -4.32 -4.26
N LEU A 67 -7.62 -3.85 -4.43
CA LEU A 67 -8.31 -2.97 -3.50
C LEU A 67 -9.31 -3.83 -2.69
N ASN A 68 -8.89 -5.01 -2.23
CA ASN A 68 -9.76 -5.89 -1.48
C ASN A 68 -9.68 -5.48 -0.02
N ALA A 69 -10.54 -4.54 0.38
CA ALA A 69 -10.92 -4.39 1.77
C ALA A 69 -11.68 -5.65 2.17
N SER A 70 -10.95 -6.73 2.43
CA SER A 70 -11.44 -8.01 2.94
C SER A 70 -12.93 -8.23 2.65
N ASP A 71 -13.29 -8.68 1.44
CA ASP A 71 -14.37 -9.67 1.38
C ASP A 71 -13.81 -10.96 1.98
N GLY A 72 -13.52 -10.89 3.29
CA GLY A 72 -13.42 -12.03 4.16
C GLY A 72 -14.83 -12.51 4.42
N GLN A 73 -15.53 -12.89 3.35
CA GLN A 73 -16.71 -13.72 3.44
C GLN A 73 -16.20 -15.15 3.24
N PRO A 74 -15.84 -15.90 4.31
CA PRO A 74 -15.90 -17.34 4.21
C PRO A 74 -17.37 -17.69 4.03
N THR A 75 -17.81 -17.74 2.77
CA THR A 75 -18.99 -18.50 2.39
C THR A 75 -18.62 -19.97 2.48
N LEU A 76 -18.64 -20.56 3.68
CA LEU A 76 -18.74 -22.02 3.76
C LEU A 76 -19.24 -22.55 5.12
N ASN A 77 -20.51 -22.95 5.09
CA ASN A 77 -21.18 -24.08 5.75
C ASN A 77 -21.41 -24.05 7.27
#